data_AF-A0A525BZK8-F1
#
_entry.id   AF-A0A525BZK8-F1
#
_cell.length_a   1.000
_cell.length_b   1.000
_cell.length_c   1.000
_cell.angle_alpha   90.00
_cell.angle_beta   90.00
_cell.angle_gamma   90.00
#
_symmetry.space_group_name_H-M   'P 1'
#
loop_
_entity.id
_entity.type
_entity.pdbx_description
1 polymer ?
#
loop_
_entity_poly.entity_id
_entity_poly.type
_entity_poly.pdbx_seq_one_letter_code
_entity_poly.pdbx_strand_id
1 'polypeptide(L)'
;MQKITIIIFIAVCSNFAIAASFNCSKASTYVEKSICSDKKLSDIDSALNKYYKSLLHNLKQQPNNKASKALISFQKSWLSYRNQCKTDNCIFDLYALQLSHLYINRNIGINGDYSNFSGYNTATWFKYILKSYGVKRGVKFKQAVKLLRKTGWHLQKSEYDRTSKDGIFCGTGLQAVCYATFTKSKKQFSIFVFNPDNTWLVDDMYDL
;
A
#
# COMPACT_ATOMS: atom_id res chain seq x y z
N MET A 1 -27.23 -18.04 62.61
CA MET A 1 -27.18 -18.45 61.18
C MET A 1 -26.90 -17.21 60.33
N GLN A 2 -25.63 -16.90 60.06
CA GLN A 2 -25.24 -15.75 59.24
C GLN A 2 -25.26 -16.16 57.76
N LYS A 3 -26.04 -15.45 56.94
CA LYS A 3 -26.13 -15.68 55.49
C LYS A 3 -24.93 -15.01 54.83
N ILE A 4 -24.06 -15.81 54.20
CA ILE A 4 -22.93 -15.32 53.40
C ILE A 4 -23.48 -14.97 52.02
N THR A 5 -23.59 -13.67 51.72
CA THR A 5 -23.95 -13.18 50.38
C THR A 5 -22.69 -13.05 49.55
N ILE A 6 -22.47 -13.99 48.62
CA ILE A 6 -21.35 -13.95 47.66
C ILE A 6 -21.72 -12.95 46.55
N ILE A 7 -21.04 -11.81 46.52
CA ILE A 7 -21.16 -10.84 45.43
C ILE A 7 -20.25 -11.32 44.30
N ILE A 8 -20.85 -11.87 43.24
CA ILE A 8 -20.16 -12.27 42.01
C ILE A 8 -19.79 -10.99 41.24
N PHE A 9 -18.49 -10.68 41.20
CA PHE A 9 -17.95 -9.58 40.41
C PHE A 9 -17.95 -10.00 38.94
N ILE A 10 -18.99 -9.64 38.20
CA ILE A 10 -19.05 -9.84 36.75
C ILE A 10 -18.02 -8.90 36.12
N ALA A 11 -16.88 -9.46 35.72
CA ALA A 11 -15.90 -8.78 34.90
C ALA A 11 -16.53 -8.50 33.52
N VAL A 12 -17.05 -7.29 33.34
CA VAL A 12 -17.50 -6.81 32.04
C VAL A 12 -16.25 -6.59 31.18
N CYS A 13 -15.84 -7.62 30.45
CA CYS A 13 -14.89 -7.46 29.36
C CYS A 13 -15.56 -6.60 28.30
N SER A 14 -15.34 -5.28 28.37
CA SER A 14 -15.71 -4.35 27.31
C SER A 14 -15.02 -4.81 26.04
N ASN A 15 -15.78 -5.42 25.12
CA ASN A 15 -15.34 -5.60 23.75
C ASN A 15 -15.10 -4.18 23.22
N PHE A 16 -13.85 -3.73 23.20
CA PHE A 16 -13.46 -2.57 22.41
C PHE A 16 -13.84 -2.90 20.97
N ALA A 17 -15.01 -2.40 20.54
CA ALA A 17 -15.51 -2.64 19.20
C ALA A 17 -14.60 -1.87 18.24
N ILE A 18 -13.60 -2.57 17.71
CA ILE A 18 -12.79 -2.09 16.61
C ILE A 18 -13.71 -2.01 15.38
N ALA A 19 -13.88 -0.80 14.84
CA ALA A 19 -14.80 -0.54 13.74
C ALA A 19 -14.22 -1.01 12.40
N ALA A 20 -14.23 -2.32 12.16
CA ALA A 20 -14.01 -2.88 10.84
C ALA A 20 -15.19 -2.58 9.91
N SER A 21 -14.95 -2.62 8.60
CA SER A 21 -15.98 -2.38 7.58
C SER A 21 -17.01 -3.51 7.42
N PHE A 22 -16.83 -4.61 8.16
CA PHE A 22 -17.65 -5.81 8.18
C PHE A 22 -17.87 -6.30 9.62
N ASN A 23 -18.78 -7.27 9.80
CA ASN A 23 -19.05 -7.81 11.13
C ASN A 23 -17.92 -8.74 11.59
N CYS A 24 -17.14 -8.29 12.56
CA CYS A 24 -16.04 -9.07 13.14
C CYS A 24 -16.45 -10.39 13.79
N SER A 25 -17.71 -10.54 14.22
CA SER A 25 -18.21 -11.83 14.72
C SER A 25 -18.31 -12.91 13.63
N LYS A 26 -18.20 -12.52 12.35
CA LYS A 26 -18.24 -13.41 11.19
C LYS A 26 -16.86 -13.58 10.53
N ALA A 27 -15.80 -13.05 11.14
CA ALA A 27 -14.44 -13.15 10.61
C ALA A 27 -14.01 -14.63 10.53
N SER A 28 -13.67 -15.09 9.33
CA SER A 28 -13.35 -16.49 9.03
C SER A 28 -11.91 -16.66 8.56
N THR A 29 -11.35 -15.67 7.87
CA THR A 29 -9.99 -15.71 7.32
C THR A 29 -8.97 -15.10 8.27
N TYR A 30 -7.68 -15.44 8.08
CA TYR A 30 -6.57 -14.76 8.78
C TYR A 30 -6.66 -13.24 8.63
N VAL A 31 -6.95 -12.77 7.41
CA VAL A 31 -7.01 -11.35 7.09
C VAL A 31 -8.14 -10.65 7.82
N GLU A 32 -9.35 -11.23 7.81
CA GLU A 32 -10.50 -10.68 8.54
C GLU A 32 -10.24 -10.64 10.05
N LYS A 33 -9.67 -11.70 10.61
CA LYS A 33 -9.32 -11.75 12.04
C LYS A 33 -8.30 -10.67 12.40
N SER A 34 -7.26 -10.51 11.56
CA SER A 34 -6.22 -9.49 11.76
C SER A 34 -6.79 -8.07 11.71
N ILE A 35 -7.70 -7.79 10.77
CA ILE A 35 -8.41 -6.50 10.70
C ILE A 35 -9.24 -6.26 11.97
N CYS A 36 -9.89 -7.29 12.50
CA CYS A 36 -10.73 -7.18 13.68
C CYS A 36 -9.97 -7.03 15.00
N SER A 37 -8.72 -7.48 15.07
CA SER A 37 -7.89 -7.42 16.28
C SER A 37 -6.88 -6.27 16.26
N ASP A 38 -6.54 -5.73 15.09
CA ASP A 38 -5.57 -4.65 14.94
C ASP A 38 -6.25 -3.34 14.54
N LYS A 39 -6.12 -2.32 15.38
CA LYS A 39 -6.77 -1.02 15.16
C LYS A 39 -6.31 -0.35 13.87
N LYS A 40 -5.03 -0.45 13.52
CA LYS A 40 -4.48 0.20 12.32
C LYS A 40 -5.02 -0.46 11.04
N LEU A 41 -5.15 -1.78 11.04
CA LEU A 41 -5.77 -2.53 9.93
C LEU A 41 -7.28 -2.24 9.83
N SER A 42 -7.98 -2.13 10.95
CA SER A 42 -9.38 -1.69 10.98
C SER A 42 -9.58 -0.27 10.45
N ASP A 43 -8.73 0.67 10.85
CA ASP A 43 -8.84 2.07 10.42
C ASP A 43 -8.69 2.19 8.90
N ILE A 44 -7.67 1.53 8.30
CA ILE A 44 -7.46 1.57 6.85
C ILE A 44 -8.54 0.80 6.09
N ASP A 45 -9.13 -0.24 6.70
CA ASP A 45 -10.27 -0.95 6.15
C ASP A 45 -11.54 -0.11 6.09
N SER A 46 -11.84 0.58 7.20
CA SER A 46 -12.95 1.54 7.26
C SER A 46 -12.78 2.70 6.28
N ALA A 47 -11.56 3.23 6.15
CA ALA A 47 -11.26 4.27 5.17
C ALA A 47 -11.52 3.79 3.74
N LEU A 48 -10.98 2.64 3.35
CA LEU A 48 -11.18 2.07 2.02
C LEU A 48 -12.66 1.82 1.72
N ASN A 49 -13.42 1.27 2.68
CA ASN A 49 -14.84 1.03 2.50
C ASN A 49 -15.63 2.33 2.31
N LYS A 50 -15.31 3.39 3.06
CA LYS A 50 -15.92 4.71 2.90
C LYS A 50 -15.71 5.26 1.50
N TYR A 51 -14.47 5.20 0.99
CA TYR A 51 -14.14 5.66 -0.37
C TYR A 51 -14.82 4.83 -1.45
N TYR A 52 -14.76 3.52 -1.33
CA TYR A 52 -15.43 2.61 -2.27
C TYR A 52 -16.93 2.88 -2.36
N LYS A 53 -17.62 3.02 -1.21
CA LYS A 53 -19.06 3.31 -1.16
C LYS A 53 -19.41 4.65 -1.81
N SER A 54 -18.62 5.69 -1.53
CA SER A 54 -18.82 7.02 -2.14
C SER A 54 -18.64 6.96 -3.66
N LEU A 55 -17.57 6.32 -4.15
CA LEU A 55 -17.32 6.17 -5.58
C LEU A 55 -18.43 5.35 -6.25
N LEU A 56 -18.81 4.22 -5.66
CA LEU A 56 -19.87 3.37 -6.19
C LEU A 56 -21.22 4.10 -6.26
N HIS A 57 -21.54 4.92 -5.25
CA HIS A 57 -22.75 5.74 -5.25
C HIS A 57 -22.77 6.70 -6.45
N ASN A 58 -21.68 7.41 -6.69
CA ASN A 58 -21.57 8.35 -7.81
C ASN A 58 -21.68 7.64 -9.17
N LEU A 59 -21.00 6.50 -9.34
CA LEU A 59 -21.01 5.76 -10.61
C LEU A 59 -22.36 5.11 -10.94
N LYS A 60 -23.18 4.81 -9.94
CA LYS A 60 -24.55 4.32 -10.14
C LYS A 60 -25.49 5.38 -10.71
N GLN A 61 -25.13 6.66 -10.64
CA GLN A 61 -25.89 7.75 -11.26
C GLN A 61 -25.58 7.89 -12.76
N GLN A 62 -24.56 7.19 -13.28
CA GLN A 62 -24.19 7.24 -14.69
C GLN A 62 -25.05 6.29 -15.55
N PRO A 63 -25.27 6.62 -16.84
CA PRO A 63 -26.04 5.78 -17.75
C PRO A 63 -25.50 4.34 -17.85
N ASN A 64 -26.41 3.37 -18.02
CA ASN A 64 -26.12 1.95 -18.25
C ASN A 64 -25.35 1.20 -17.14
N ASN A 65 -25.01 1.86 -16.02
CA ASN A 65 -24.34 1.27 -14.86
C ASN A 65 -23.00 0.57 -15.15
N LYS A 66 -22.42 0.70 -16.35
CA LYS A 66 -21.22 -0.05 -16.82
C LYS A 66 -20.03 0.16 -15.88
N ALA A 67 -19.75 1.42 -15.52
CA ALA A 67 -18.68 1.78 -14.61
C ALA A 67 -18.89 1.21 -13.19
N SER A 68 -20.11 1.25 -12.66
CA SER A 68 -20.42 0.71 -11.32
C SER A 68 -20.23 -0.81 -11.25
N LYS A 69 -20.69 -1.55 -12.27
CA LYS A 69 -20.55 -3.02 -12.36
C LYS A 69 -19.09 -3.43 -12.38
N ALA A 70 -18.27 -2.68 -13.09
CA ALA A 70 -16.89 -3.01 -13.25
C ALA A 70 -16.02 -2.57 -12.06
N LEU A 71 -16.38 -1.48 -11.35
CA LEU A 71 -15.81 -1.18 -10.02
C LEU A 71 -16.10 -2.31 -9.03
N ILE A 72 -17.32 -2.85 -9.01
CA ILE A 72 -17.68 -4.01 -8.17
C ILE A 72 -16.82 -5.23 -8.52
N SER A 73 -16.65 -5.53 -9.82
CA SER A 73 -15.82 -6.64 -10.28
C SER A 73 -14.36 -6.48 -9.83
N PHE A 74 -13.80 -5.29 -10.03
CA PHE A 74 -12.44 -4.94 -9.60
C PHE A 74 -12.27 -5.12 -8.08
N GLN A 75 -13.20 -4.61 -7.27
CA GLN A 75 -13.15 -4.73 -5.82
C GLN A 75 -13.23 -6.20 -5.36
N LYS A 76 -14.06 -7.04 -6.01
CA LYS A 76 -14.13 -8.49 -5.72
C LYS A 76 -12.82 -9.20 -6.02
N SER A 77 -12.20 -8.92 -7.16
CA SER A 77 -10.89 -9.49 -7.51
C SER A 77 -9.81 -9.07 -6.53
N TRP A 78 -9.81 -7.81 -6.10
CA TRP A 78 -8.90 -7.33 -5.06
C TRP A 78 -9.10 -8.05 -3.72
N LEU A 79 -10.35 -8.31 -3.29
CA LEU A 79 -10.63 -9.08 -2.07
C LEU A 79 -9.99 -10.48 -2.13
N SER A 80 -10.10 -11.16 -3.27
CA SER A 80 -9.47 -12.47 -3.48
C SER A 80 -7.96 -12.41 -3.33
N TYR A 81 -7.31 -11.40 -3.90
CA TYR A 81 -5.86 -11.21 -3.77
C TYR A 81 -5.45 -10.86 -2.33
N ARG A 82 -6.17 -9.95 -1.69
CA ARG A 82 -5.95 -9.54 -0.30
C ARG A 82 -6.03 -10.71 0.67
N ASN A 83 -6.96 -11.64 0.45
CA ASN A 83 -7.13 -12.83 1.30
C ASN A 83 -5.97 -13.83 1.22
N GLN A 84 -5.03 -13.66 0.29
CA GLN A 84 -3.81 -14.48 0.22
C GLN A 84 -2.73 -14.03 1.21
N CYS A 85 -2.85 -12.83 1.81
CA CYS A 85 -1.89 -12.33 2.78
C CYS A 85 -1.72 -13.26 3.98
N LYS A 86 -0.48 -13.39 4.43
CA LYS A 86 -0.06 -14.19 5.60
C LYS A 86 0.53 -13.35 6.73
N THR A 87 0.64 -12.04 6.54
CA THR A 87 1.19 -11.09 7.50
C THR A 87 0.39 -9.79 7.51
N ASP A 88 0.38 -9.10 8.64
CA ASP A 88 -0.34 -7.82 8.80
C ASP A 88 0.24 -6.72 7.90
N ASN A 89 1.56 -6.73 7.68
CA ASN A 89 2.20 -5.82 6.73
C ASN A 89 1.69 -6.03 5.30
N CYS A 90 1.52 -7.30 4.86
CA CYS A 90 0.93 -7.59 3.56
C CYS A 90 -0.50 -7.03 3.46
N ILE A 91 -1.31 -7.20 4.52
CA ILE A 91 -2.68 -6.67 4.55
C ILE A 91 -2.64 -5.15 4.43
N PHE A 92 -1.87 -4.48 5.28
CA PHE A 92 -1.75 -3.03 5.27
C PHE A 92 -1.28 -2.49 3.90
N ASP A 93 -0.27 -3.10 3.30
CA ASP A 93 0.26 -2.70 2.00
C ASP A 93 -0.79 -2.84 0.88
N LEU A 94 -1.56 -3.94 0.87
CA LEU A 94 -2.62 -4.14 -0.13
C LEU A 94 -3.83 -3.22 0.07
N TYR A 95 -4.14 -2.85 1.31
CA TYR A 95 -5.15 -1.84 1.61
C TYR A 95 -4.71 -0.44 1.19
N ALA A 96 -3.47 -0.05 1.49
CA ALA A 96 -2.90 1.22 1.07
C ALA A 96 -2.89 1.34 -0.46
N LEU A 97 -2.49 0.28 -1.15
CA LEU A 97 -2.50 0.20 -2.62
C LEU A 97 -3.92 0.39 -3.18
N GLN A 98 -4.89 -0.34 -2.65
CA GLN A 98 -6.25 -0.28 -3.17
C GLN A 98 -6.92 1.06 -2.88
N LEU A 99 -6.68 1.62 -1.69
CA LEU A 99 -7.14 2.96 -1.35
C LEU A 99 -6.58 3.98 -2.36
N SER A 100 -5.29 3.90 -2.68
CA SER A 100 -4.67 4.73 -3.74
C SER A 100 -5.36 4.53 -5.10
N HIS A 101 -5.63 3.30 -5.52
CA HIS A 101 -6.35 3.04 -6.78
C HIS A 101 -7.74 3.70 -6.79
N LEU A 102 -8.50 3.61 -5.70
CA LEU A 102 -9.83 4.22 -5.61
C LEU A 102 -9.77 5.75 -5.59
N TYR A 103 -8.76 6.32 -4.95
CA TYR A 103 -8.55 7.77 -4.88
C TYR A 103 -8.20 8.40 -6.23
N ILE A 104 -7.32 7.74 -6.95
CA ILE A 104 -6.76 8.21 -8.20
C ILE A 104 -7.79 8.08 -9.34
N ASN A 105 -8.61 7.01 -9.31
CA ASN A 105 -9.64 6.77 -10.31
C ASN A 105 -11.00 7.41 -9.96
N ARG A 106 -11.00 8.56 -9.27
CA ARG A 106 -12.25 9.26 -8.91
C ARG A 106 -13.06 9.78 -10.10
N ASN A 107 -12.43 9.95 -11.28
CA ASN A 107 -13.07 10.41 -12.51
C ASN A 107 -12.99 9.29 -13.58
N ILE A 108 -13.93 8.35 -13.54
CA ILE A 108 -14.05 7.30 -14.56
C ILE A 108 -14.76 7.88 -15.80
N GLY A 109 -14.13 7.75 -16.97
CA GLY A 109 -14.66 8.22 -18.25
C GLY A 109 -15.97 7.53 -18.68
N ILE A 110 -16.83 8.29 -19.36
CA ILE A 110 -18.26 8.02 -19.59
C ILE A 110 -18.53 6.77 -20.47
N ASN A 111 -17.52 6.24 -21.18
CA ASN A 111 -17.70 5.11 -22.10
C ASN A 111 -17.53 3.72 -21.44
N GLY A 112 -17.13 3.68 -20.17
CA GLY A 112 -16.95 2.45 -19.40
C GLY A 112 -15.98 1.44 -20.04
N ASP A 113 -15.11 1.90 -20.93
CA ASP A 113 -14.03 1.06 -21.46
C ASP A 113 -12.91 0.98 -20.43
N TYR A 114 -12.66 -0.26 -20.02
CA TYR A 114 -11.51 -0.68 -19.21
C TYR A 114 -10.26 -0.84 -20.08
N SER A 115 -10.17 -0.11 -21.19
CA SER A 115 -8.95 -0.08 -21.98
C SER A 115 -7.96 0.83 -21.25
N ASN A 116 -6.86 0.22 -20.80
CA ASN A 116 -5.62 0.84 -20.33
C ASN A 116 -5.48 1.10 -18.82
N PHE A 117 -5.31 0.01 -18.08
CA PHE A 117 -4.35 -0.03 -16.95
C PHE A 117 -2.88 0.19 -17.40
N SER A 118 -2.63 0.73 -18.60
CA SER A 118 -1.31 1.02 -19.16
C SER A 118 -0.83 2.47 -18.92
N GLY A 119 -1.60 3.28 -18.17
CA GLY A 119 -1.26 4.68 -17.90
C GLY A 119 -0.88 5.05 -16.46
N TYR A 120 -1.08 4.16 -15.47
CA TYR A 120 -0.63 4.43 -14.11
C TYR A 120 0.80 3.93 -13.94
N ASN A 121 1.74 4.85 -14.12
CA ASN A 121 3.18 4.62 -13.99
C ASN A 121 3.45 3.74 -12.76
N THR A 122 4.14 2.63 -13.00
CA THR A 122 4.58 1.72 -11.96
C THR A 122 5.40 2.42 -10.86
N ALA A 123 5.91 3.61 -11.11
CA ALA A 123 6.62 4.43 -10.14
C ALA A 123 5.76 4.95 -8.98
N THR A 124 4.46 5.26 -9.19
CA THR A 124 3.65 5.92 -8.15
C THR A 124 3.21 4.93 -7.05
N TRP A 125 2.83 3.70 -7.40
CA TRP A 125 2.53 2.65 -6.40
C TRP A 125 3.79 2.21 -5.65
N PHE A 126 4.91 2.14 -6.37
CA PHE A 126 6.19 1.75 -5.80
C PHE A 126 6.67 2.78 -4.76
N LYS A 127 6.41 4.08 -4.97
CA LYS A 127 6.63 5.16 -3.98
C LYS A 127 5.93 4.88 -2.64
N TYR A 128 4.69 4.38 -2.63
CA TYR A 128 3.97 4.11 -1.38
C TYR A 128 4.51 2.90 -0.61
N ILE A 129 4.89 1.85 -1.33
CA ILE A 129 5.55 0.66 -0.73
C ILE A 129 6.92 1.03 -0.18
N LEU A 130 7.70 1.81 -0.92
CA LEU A 130 8.95 2.36 -0.40
C LEU A 130 8.73 3.17 0.88
N LYS A 131 7.72 4.05 0.89
CA LYS A 131 7.34 4.82 2.08
C LYS A 131 6.94 3.90 3.26
N SER A 132 6.22 2.80 3.04
CA SER A 132 5.87 1.85 4.11
C SER A 132 7.10 1.14 4.69
N TYR A 133 8.15 0.95 3.90
CA TYR A 133 9.46 0.47 4.36
C TYR A 133 10.34 1.57 4.97
N GLY A 134 9.86 2.82 5.03
CA GLY A 134 10.64 3.97 5.50
C GLY A 134 11.61 4.55 4.47
N VAL A 135 11.52 4.13 3.21
CA VAL A 135 12.27 4.67 2.07
C VAL A 135 11.48 5.84 1.46
N LYS A 136 11.83 7.07 1.84
CA LYS A 136 11.14 8.30 1.43
C LYS A 136 12.16 9.39 1.11
N ARG A 137 11.72 10.48 0.44
CA ARG A 137 12.57 11.63 0.10
C ARG A 137 13.41 12.08 1.31
N GLY A 138 14.69 12.33 1.10
CA GLY A 138 15.61 12.83 2.13
C GLY A 138 16.18 11.74 3.07
N VAL A 139 15.74 10.48 2.96
CA VAL A 139 16.40 9.37 3.67
C VAL A 139 17.77 9.11 3.05
N LYS A 140 18.80 8.94 3.89
CA LYS A 140 20.14 8.58 3.42
C LYS A 140 20.09 7.29 2.61
N PHE A 141 20.70 7.26 1.44
CA PHE A 141 20.68 6.11 0.54
C PHE A 141 21.13 4.81 1.23
N LYS A 142 22.21 4.86 2.03
CA LYS A 142 22.69 3.72 2.84
C LYS A 142 21.64 3.18 3.82
N GLN A 143 20.78 4.05 4.37
CA GLN A 143 19.67 3.64 5.22
C GLN A 143 18.56 2.98 4.38
N ALA A 144 18.22 3.54 3.22
CA ALA A 144 17.27 2.94 2.30
C ALA A 144 17.68 1.52 1.88
N VAL A 145 18.96 1.31 1.55
CA VAL A 145 19.52 -0.03 1.25
C VAL A 145 19.30 -0.99 2.42
N LYS A 146 19.55 -0.56 3.67
CA LYS A 146 19.33 -1.40 4.86
C LYS A 146 17.85 -1.77 5.05
N LEU A 147 16.94 -0.82 4.82
CA LEU A 147 15.50 -1.03 4.93
C LEU A 147 15.00 -2.02 3.87
N LEU A 148 15.42 -1.84 2.62
CA LEU A 148 15.05 -2.70 1.49
C LEU A 148 15.61 -4.13 1.64
N ARG A 149 16.83 -4.26 2.18
CA ARG A 149 17.41 -5.58 2.47
C ARG A 149 16.57 -6.38 3.47
N LYS A 150 15.96 -5.73 4.47
CA LYS A 150 15.07 -6.39 5.45
C LYS A 150 13.80 -6.94 4.80
N THR A 151 13.40 -6.40 3.64
CA THR A 151 12.20 -6.83 2.90
C THR A 151 12.55 -7.79 1.75
N GLY A 152 13.80 -8.26 1.69
CA GLY A 152 14.30 -9.22 0.70
C GLY A 152 14.67 -8.60 -0.65
N TRP A 153 14.80 -7.28 -0.73
CA TRP A 153 15.31 -6.59 -1.91
C TRP A 153 16.81 -6.35 -1.80
N HIS A 154 17.55 -6.70 -2.83
CA HIS A 154 19.01 -6.60 -2.86
C HIS A 154 19.44 -5.50 -3.84
N LEU A 155 20.37 -4.65 -3.42
CA LEU A 155 20.97 -3.65 -4.30
C LEU A 155 21.72 -4.37 -5.42
N GLN A 156 21.38 -4.06 -6.66
CA GLN A 156 22.11 -4.52 -7.83
C GLN A 156 23.36 -3.67 -7.98
N LYS A 157 24.52 -4.26 -7.72
CA LYS A 157 25.80 -3.66 -8.07
C LYS A 157 26.05 -4.00 -9.54
N SER A 158 26.03 -3.01 -10.41
CA SER A 158 26.39 -3.19 -11.82
C SER A 158 27.89 -2.92 -12.01
N GLU A 159 28.51 -3.68 -12.91
CA GLU A 159 29.90 -3.49 -13.36
C GLU A 159 30.03 -2.52 -14.55
N TYR A 160 28.96 -1.84 -14.97
CA TYR A 160 29.08 -0.82 -16.02
C TYR A 160 29.88 0.38 -15.52
N ASP A 161 30.78 0.91 -16.37
CA ASP A 161 31.73 2.02 -16.13
C ASP A 161 31.16 3.30 -15.48
N ARG A 162 29.83 3.44 -15.39
CA ARG A 162 29.14 4.63 -14.83
C ARG A 162 28.36 4.35 -13.55
N THR A 163 28.54 3.18 -12.95
CA THR A 163 27.94 2.83 -11.65
C THR A 163 28.96 3.07 -10.54
N SER A 164 28.62 3.92 -9.57
CA SER A 164 29.49 4.15 -8.40
C SER A 164 29.71 2.84 -7.61
N LYS A 165 30.74 2.83 -6.75
CA LYS A 165 30.99 1.74 -5.79
C LYS A 165 29.79 1.37 -4.91
N ASP A 166 28.85 2.30 -4.74
CA ASP A 166 27.64 2.15 -3.95
C ASP A 166 26.42 1.74 -4.82
N GLY A 167 26.61 1.34 -6.09
CA GLY A 167 25.53 0.84 -6.96
C GLY A 167 24.62 1.93 -7.54
N ILE A 168 25.01 3.19 -7.43
CA ILE A 168 24.28 4.34 -7.99
C ILE A 168 24.78 4.61 -9.40
N PHE A 169 23.86 4.62 -10.38
CA PHE A 169 24.10 5.05 -11.74
C PHE A 169 23.59 6.48 -11.93
N CYS A 170 24.37 7.34 -12.60
CA CYS A 170 23.93 8.68 -12.97
C CYS A 170 23.97 8.85 -14.49
N GLY A 171 22.86 9.28 -15.08
CA GLY A 171 22.79 9.65 -16.50
C GLY A 171 23.62 10.90 -16.81
N THR A 172 23.82 11.19 -18.10
CA THR A 172 24.52 12.39 -18.60
C THR A 172 23.58 13.27 -19.42
N GLY A 173 23.85 14.58 -19.50
CA GLY A 173 23.06 15.54 -20.31
C GLY A 173 21.89 16.17 -19.56
N LEU A 174 20.91 16.73 -20.29
CA LEU A 174 19.76 17.48 -19.74
C LEU A 174 18.80 16.65 -18.87
N GLN A 175 18.99 15.33 -18.79
CA GLN A 175 18.22 14.40 -17.96
C GLN A 175 19.13 13.62 -16.99
N ALA A 176 20.19 14.23 -16.48
CA ALA A 176 21.16 13.62 -15.56
C ALA A 176 20.51 13.29 -14.20
N VAL A 177 19.75 12.22 -14.16
CA VAL A 177 19.13 11.65 -12.98
C VAL A 177 20.00 10.52 -12.46
N CYS A 178 20.17 10.45 -11.15
CA CYS A 178 20.82 9.34 -10.50
C CYS A 178 19.80 8.36 -9.92
N TYR A 179 20.03 7.07 -10.10
CA TYR A 179 19.18 6.01 -9.56
C TYR A 179 19.98 4.79 -9.14
N ALA A 180 19.38 3.96 -8.30
CA ALA A 180 19.91 2.67 -7.88
C ALA A 180 18.87 1.58 -8.06
N THR A 181 19.28 0.46 -8.66
CA THR A 181 18.40 -0.67 -8.97
C THR A 181 18.44 -1.71 -7.87
N PHE A 182 17.28 -2.27 -7.53
CA PHE A 182 17.12 -3.33 -6.55
C PHE A 182 16.39 -4.51 -7.17
N THR A 183 16.80 -5.71 -6.80
CA THR A 183 16.24 -6.97 -7.32
C THR A 183 15.71 -7.86 -6.20
N LYS A 184 14.64 -8.62 -6.50
CA LYS A 184 14.06 -9.66 -5.63
C LYS A 184 13.45 -10.74 -6.51
N SER A 185 14.07 -11.91 -6.53
CA SER A 185 13.70 -13.00 -7.46
C SER A 185 13.71 -12.51 -8.91
N LYS A 186 12.59 -12.61 -9.65
CA LYS A 186 12.45 -12.10 -11.03
C LYS A 186 12.01 -10.64 -11.13
N LYS A 187 11.91 -9.91 -10.01
CA LYS A 187 11.43 -8.53 -9.96
C LYS A 187 12.60 -7.56 -9.79
N GLN A 188 12.49 -6.40 -10.40
CA GLN A 188 13.42 -5.28 -10.21
C GLN A 188 12.68 -3.95 -10.12
N PHE A 189 13.28 -2.97 -9.45
CA PHE A 189 12.86 -1.58 -9.47
C PHE A 189 14.06 -0.66 -9.29
N SER A 190 13.89 0.62 -9.60
CA SER A 190 14.89 1.64 -9.30
C SER A 190 14.32 2.69 -8.34
N ILE A 191 15.14 3.16 -7.41
CA ILE A 191 14.87 4.41 -6.68
C ILE A 191 15.75 5.51 -7.24
N PHE A 192 15.20 6.72 -7.28
CA PHE A 192 15.97 7.90 -7.60
C PHE A 192 16.70 8.41 -6.37
N VAL A 193 17.87 9.00 -6.60
CA VAL A 193 18.71 9.57 -5.56
C VAL A 193 19.33 10.88 -6.06
N PHE A 194 19.65 11.76 -5.12
CA PHE A 194 20.34 13.01 -5.40
C PHE A 194 21.44 13.24 -4.36
N ASN A 195 22.41 14.08 -4.69
CA ASN A 195 23.60 14.31 -3.87
C ASN A 195 23.88 15.82 -3.74
N PRO A 196 23.13 16.54 -2.89
CA PRO A 196 23.26 18.00 -2.78
C PRO A 196 24.56 18.41 -2.07
N ASP A 197 24.99 17.67 -1.04
CA ASP A 197 26.12 18.03 -0.16
C ASP A 197 27.03 16.83 0.13
N ASN A 198 27.49 16.12 -0.90
CA ASN A 198 28.28 14.87 -0.77
C ASN A 198 27.58 13.76 0.06
N THR A 199 26.27 13.89 0.26
CA THR A 199 25.42 12.90 0.91
C THR A 199 24.33 12.44 -0.04
N TRP A 200 24.36 11.16 -0.42
CA TRP A 200 23.31 10.54 -1.23
C TRP A 200 22.00 10.40 -0.45
N LEU A 201 20.95 11.03 -0.97
CA LEU A 201 19.59 11.01 -0.42
C LEU A 201 18.63 10.39 -1.43
N VAL A 202 17.61 9.69 -0.93
CA VAL A 202 16.49 9.24 -1.74
C VAL A 202 15.73 10.44 -2.29
N ASP A 203 15.45 10.43 -3.59
CA ASP A 203 14.61 11.40 -4.28
C ASP A 203 13.20 10.83 -4.52
N ASP A 204 12.22 11.71 -4.64
CA ASP A 204 10.90 11.39 -5.17
C ASP A 204 10.54 12.32 -6.34
N MET A 205 10.99 11.93 -7.54
CA MET A 205 10.85 12.68 -8.80
C MET A 205 9.41 13.02 -9.28
N TYR A 206 8.37 12.87 -8.45
CA TYR A 206 6.97 13.04 -8.87
C TYR A 206 6.15 13.99 -7.98
N ASP A 207 6.79 14.94 -7.29
CA ASP A 207 6.10 16.03 -6.58
C ASP A 207 5.98 17.30 -7.46
N LEU A 208 5.58 17.13 -8.72
CA LEU A 208 5.12 18.22 -9.61
C LEU A 208 3.61 18.13 -9.80
#